data_AF-A0A936DJC1-F1
#
_entry.id   AF-A0A936DJC1-F1
#
_cell.length_a   1.000
_cell.length_b   1.000
_cell.length_c   1.000
_cell.angle_alpha   90.00
_cell.angle_beta   90.00
_cell.angle_gamma   90.00
#
_symmetry.space_group_name_H-M   'P 1'
#
loop_
_entity.id
_entity.type
_entity.pdbx_description
1 polymer ?
#
loop_
_entity_poly.entity_id
_entity_poly.type
_entity_poly.pdbx_seq_one_letter_code
_entity_poly.pdbx_strand_id
1 'polypeptide(L)' 'MSDVQFHETRDGRQFHCVTVPELVRQVTRLNDLLALLIESIDRHAQSSAVNPEDDGERKT' A
#
# COMPACT_ATOMS: atom_id res chain seq x y z
N MET A 1 28.19 -0.48 32.78
CA MET A 1 27.30 -0.81 31.64
C MET A 1 28.14 -0.64 30.38
N SER A 2 27.98 -1.50 29.37
CA SER A 2 28.79 -1.41 28.15
C SER A 2 28.54 -0.05 27.48
N ASP A 3 29.56 0.81 27.44
CA ASP A 3 29.52 2.16 26.81
C ASP A 3 29.33 2.13 25.29
N VAL A 4 29.40 0.94 24.68
CA VAL A 4 29.22 0.76 23.24
C VAL A 4 27.73 0.88 22.89
N GLN A 5 27.39 1.89 22.10
CA GLN A 5 26.01 2.08 21.65
C GLN A 5 25.63 0.99 20.64
N PHE A 6 24.36 0.56 20.63
CA PHE A 6 23.92 -0.55 19.78
C PHE A 6 24.28 -0.34 18.29
N HIS A 7 24.17 0.89 17.77
CA HIS A 7 24.52 1.23 16.39
C HIS A 7 26.02 1.09 16.08
N GLU A 8 26.89 1.08 17.09
CA GLU A 8 28.34 0.89 16.97
C GLU A 8 28.72 -0.60 16.94
N THR A 9 27.81 -1.48 17.35
CA THR A 9 27.99 -2.93 17.27
C THR A 9 27.91 -3.40 15.81
N ARG A 10 28.53 -4.55 15.51
CA ARG A 10 28.47 -5.17 14.18
C ARG A 10 27.02 -5.40 13.73
N ASP A 11 26.19 -5.87 14.65
CA ASP A 11 24.79 -6.19 14.38
C ASP A 11 23.95 -4.92 14.21
N GLY A 12 24.19 -3.88 15.00
CA GLY A 12 23.53 -2.58 14.83
C GLY A 12 23.88 -1.90 13.51
N ARG A 13 25.14 -1.99 13.06
CA ARG A 13 25.53 -1.52 11.72
C ARG A 13 24.79 -2.29 10.63
N GLN A 14 24.72 -3.62 10.72
CA GLN A 14 23.98 -4.42 9.73
C GLN A 14 22.48 -4.10 9.74
N PHE A 15 21.90 -3.90 10.91
CA PHE A 15 20.50 -3.51 11.06
C PHE A 15 20.21 -2.15 10.39
N HIS A 16 21.02 -1.14 10.65
CA HIS A 16 20.83 0.19 10.07
C HIS A 16 21.19 0.26 8.57
N CYS A 17 22.20 -0.47 8.11
CA CYS A 17 22.63 -0.44 6.71
C CYS A 17 21.79 -1.33 5.80
N VAL A 18 21.18 -2.40 6.31
CA VAL A 18 20.49 -3.41 5.50
C VAL A 18 19.03 -3.53 5.88
N THR A 19 18.74 -3.83 7.14
CA THR A 19 17.37 -4.15 7.57
C THR A 19 16.44 -2.94 7.50
N VAL A 20 16.88 -1.77 7.97
CA VAL A 20 16.06 -0.55 7.96
C VAL A 20 15.73 -0.09 6.54
N PRO A 21 16.69 0.02 5.60
CA PRO A 21 16.38 0.37 4.21
C PRO A 21 15.44 -0.64 3.54
N GLU A 22 15.64 -1.94 3.79
CA GLU A 22 14.79 -2.97 3.21
C GLU A 22 13.35 -2.90 3.77
N LEU A 23 13.20 -2.64 5.07
CA LEU A 23 11.90 -2.40 5.68
C LEU A 23 11.20 -1.18 5.04
N VAL A 24 11.92 -0.08 4.84
CA VAL A 24 11.37 1.11 4.16
C VAL A 24 10.90 0.76 2.76
N ARG A 25 11.70 0.00 1.98
CA ARG A 25 11.30 -0.44 0.63
C ARG A 25 10.03 -1.30 0.65
N GLN A 26 9.92 -2.21 1.61
CA GLN A 26 8.75 -3.07 1.76
C GLN A 26 7.51 -2.26 2.15
N VAL A 27 7.64 -1.29 3.04
CA VAL A 27 6.55 -0.39 3.46
C VAL A 27 6.11 0.51 2.30
N THR A 28 7.04 1.09 1.54
CA THR A 28 6.72 1.89 0.35
C THR A 28 5.98 1.03 -0.68
N ARG A 29 6.46 -0.17 -0.97
CA ARG A 29 5.80 -1.09 -1.91
C ARG A 29 4.38 -1.45 -1.46
N LEU A 30 4.18 -1.67 -0.16
CA LEU A 30 2.84 -1.93 0.38
C LEU A 30 1.92 -0.72 0.19
N ASN A 31 2.42 0.49 0.44
CA ASN A 31 1.66 1.72 0.23
C ASN A 31 1.23 1.88 -1.23
N ASP A 32 2.14 1.65 -2.18
CA ASP A 32 1.83 1.72 -3.62
C ASP A 32 0.75 0.71 -4.01
N LEU A 33 0.81 -0.53 -3.47
CA LEU A 33 -0.21 -1.55 -3.72
C LEU A 33 -1.57 -1.17 -3.15
N LEU A 34 -1.61 -0.53 -1.97
CA LEU A 34 -2.85 -0.04 -1.38
C LEU A 34 -3.44 1.11 -2.20
N ALA A 35 -2.62 2.02 -2.72
CA ALA A 35 -3.08 3.08 -3.61
C ALA A 35 -3.73 2.50 -4.88
N LEU A 36 -3.07 1.52 -5.52
CA LEU A 36 -3.61 0.82 -6.69
C LEU A 36 -4.92 0.08 -6.37
N LEU A 37 -5.02 -0.52 -5.19
CA LEU A 37 -6.25 -1.19 -4.75
C LEU A 37 -7.39 -0.19 -4.59
N ILE A 38 -7.16 0.95 -3.95
CA ILE A 38 -8.16 2.02 -3.79
C ILE A 38 -8.64 2.50 -5.15
N GLU A 39 -7.72 2.79 -6.08
CA GLU A 39 -8.11 3.17 -7.44
C GLU A 39 -8.94 2.10 -8.16
N SER A 40 -8.64 0.81 -7.93
CA SER A 40 -9.40 -0.28 -8.53
C SER A 40 -10.83 -0.36 -7.98
N ILE A 41 -10.99 -0.10 -6.68
CA ILE A 41 -12.29 -0.05 -6.01
C ILE A 41 -13.09 1.15 -6.52
N ASP A 42 -12.49 2.33 -6.63
CA ASP A 42 -13.15 3.52 -7.14
C ASP A 42 -13.61 3.32 -8.60
N ARG A 43 -12.76 2.75 -9.45
CA ARG A 43 -13.13 2.40 -10.84
C ARG A 43 -14.28 1.40 -10.87
N HIS A 44 -14.27 0.39 -10.00
CA HIS A 44 -15.34 -0.59 -9.93
C HIS A 44 -16.66 0.02 -9.44
N ALA A 45 -16.62 0.87 -8.42
CA ALA A 45 -17.78 1.59 -7.91
C ALA A 45 -18.40 2.52 -8.97
N GLN A 46 -17.56 3.25 -9.71
CA GLN A 46 -18.01 4.07 -10.84
C GLN A 46 -18.63 3.22 -11.95
N SER A 47 -18.03 2.07 -12.30
CA SER A 47 -18.60 1.17 -13.32
C SER A 47 -19.95 0.58 -12.91
N SER A 48 -20.15 0.29 -11.62
CA SER A 48 -21.43 -0.21 -11.09
C SER A 48 -22.49 0.88 -10.98
N ALA A 49 -22.08 2.15 -10.84
CA ALA A 49 -22.99 3.29 -10.78
C ALA A 49 -23.51 3.75 -12.16
N VAL A 50 -22.95 3.27 -13.27
CA VAL A 50 -23.35 3.64 -14.66
C VAL A 50 -24.44 2.71 -15.24
N ASN A 51 -25.04 1.82 -14.45
CA ASN A 51 -26.32 1.18 -14.80
C ASN A 51 -27.54 1.72 -14.01
N PRO A 52 -27.87 3.01 -14.11
CA PRO A 52 -29.25 3.45 -13.98
C PRO A 52 -29.86 3.52 -15.39
N GLU A 53 -30.99 2.84 -15.61
CA GLU A 53 -31.86 2.97 -16.81
C GLU A 53 -31.54 2.06 -18.02
N ASP A 54 -31.96 0.80 -17.94
CA ASP A 54 -32.63 0.11 -19.07
C ASP A 54 -33.66 -0.88 -18.51
N ASP A 55 -34.78 -0.36 -17.97
CA ASP A 55 -36.11 -0.99 -18.07
C ASP A 55 -37.24 -0.09 -17.49
N GLY A 56 -37.16 1.21 -17.78
CA GLY A 56 -38.35 2.04 -17.81
C GLY A 56 -38.83 2.15 -19.25
N GLU A 57 -40.10 1.82 -19.50
CA GLU A 57 -40.84 2.14 -20.74
C GLU A 57 -40.73 1.17 -21.94
N ARG A 58 -41.42 0.02 -21.85
CA ARG A 58 -42.24 -0.46 -22.97
C ARG A 58 -43.73 -0.45 -22.62
N LYS A 59 -44.28 0.77 -22.72
CA LYS A 59 -45.55 1.12 -23.40
C LYS A 59 -46.28 -0.08 -24.04
N THR A 60 -47.44 -0.46 -23.48
CA THR A 60 -48.77 -0.61 -24.12
C THR A 60 -49.70 -1.37 -23.20
#